data_AF-A0ABD3RZL1-F1
#
_entry.id   AF-A0ABD3RZL1-F1
#
_cell.length_a   1.000
_cell.length_b   1.000
_cell.length_c   1.000
_cell.angle_alpha   90.00
_cell.angle_beta   90.00
_cell.angle_gamma   90.00
#
_symmetry.space_group_name_H-M   'P 1'
#
loop_
_entity.id
_entity.type
_entity.pdbx_description
1 polymer ?
#
loop_
_entity_poly.entity_id
_entity_poly.type
_entity_poly.pdbx_seq_one_letter_code
_entity_poly.pdbx_strand_id
1 'polypeptide(L)'
;MKLLLVAALITSSAAFAPAPIARRSVVSLLESASATAIEAALEASKTHGPTSKEARLLWEVVEEMNASDNSAAYKPAVVDADYEAKVKSLAQMLTKTKEELQMVRQLAEDLKGVKLAAPLSRTAVPAYPADMKAALSAARAATEEFGIQSTEAKLAWETVEEIAASSTDNEATRAPLDEECLVELIEGCEALEKFKAALDTR
;
A
#
# COMPACT_ATOMS: atom_id res chain seq x y z
N MET A 1 -8.99 8.78 -47.25
CA MET A 1 -7.62 8.85 -46.68
C MET A 1 -7.67 9.26 -45.21
N LYS A 2 -8.02 8.36 -44.28
CA LYS A 2 -8.02 8.66 -42.82
C LYS A 2 -8.02 7.43 -41.90
N LEU A 3 -7.64 6.25 -42.41
CA LEU A 3 -7.75 4.97 -41.67
C LEU A 3 -6.44 4.15 -41.64
N LEU A 4 -5.28 4.76 -41.93
CA LEU A 4 -3.99 4.05 -42.00
C LEU A 4 -2.92 4.64 -41.06
N LEU A 5 -3.30 5.10 -39.87
CA LEU A 5 -2.36 5.76 -38.94
C LEU A 5 -2.44 5.32 -37.47
N VAL A 6 -3.16 4.23 -37.15
CA VAL A 6 -3.32 3.77 -35.75
C VAL A 6 -2.54 2.47 -35.44
N ALA A 7 -1.96 1.80 -36.44
CA ALA A 7 -1.30 0.50 -36.25
C ALA A 7 0.17 0.54 -35.81
N ALA A 8 0.72 1.71 -35.45
CA ALA A 8 2.16 1.89 -35.19
C ALA A 8 2.56 2.07 -33.72
N LEU A 9 1.65 1.89 -32.74
CA LEU A 9 1.92 2.22 -31.33
C LEU A 9 1.85 1.05 -30.32
N ILE A 10 1.66 -0.20 -30.77
CA ILE A 10 1.47 -1.35 -29.84
C ILE A 10 2.72 -2.25 -29.72
N THR A 11 3.80 -2.00 -30.46
CA THR A 11 4.93 -2.95 -30.55
C THR A 11 6.06 -2.75 -29.53
N SER A 12 5.94 -1.85 -28.54
CA SER A 12 7.08 -1.45 -27.68
C SER A 12 7.11 -2.06 -26.26
N SER A 13 6.23 -2.99 -25.91
CA SER A 13 6.11 -3.46 -24.51
C SER A 13 6.80 -4.80 -24.19
N ALA A 14 7.44 -5.47 -25.15
CA ALA A 14 8.07 -6.78 -24.92
C ALA A 14 9.57 -6.73 -24.56
N ALA A 15 10.17 -5.54 -24.42
CA ALA A 15 11.60 -5.38 -24.13
C ALA A 15 11.98 -5.53 -22.64
N PHE A 16 11.00 -5.74 -21.75
CA PHE A 16 11.21 -5.94 -20.31
C PHE A 16 10.73 -7.32 -19.81
N ALA A 17 10.69 -8.33 -20.69
CA ALA A 17 10.62 -9.70 -20.20
C ALA A 17 12.02 -10.08 -19.68
N PRO A 18 12.21 -10.41 -18.38
CA PRO A 18 13.49 -10.93 -17.92
C PRO A 18 13.78 -12.21 -18.71
N ALA A 19 14.88 -12.20 -19.46
CA ALA A 19 15.39 -13.41 -20.08
C ALA A 19 15.50 -14.48 -18.99
N PRO A 20 15.15 -15.74 -19.24
CA PRO A 20 15.51 -16.82 -18.35
C PRO A 20 17.03 -16.89 -18.33
N ILE A 21 17.64 -16.18 -17.37
CA ILE A 21 19.03 -16.36 -17.01
C ILE A 21 19.09 -17.80 -16.55
N ALA A 22 19.53 -18.69 -17.43
CA ALA A 22 20.04 -19.98 -17.04
C ALA A 22 21.13 -19.67 -16.01
N ARG A 23 20.81 -19.85 -14.73
CA ARG A 23 21.75 -19.83 -13.61
C ARG A 23 22.70 -21.01 -13.82
N ARG A 24 23.64 -20.89 -14.76
CA ARG A 24 24.88 -21.65 -14.65
C ARG A 24 25.52 -21.11 -13.38
N SER A 25 25.51 -21.94 -12.34
CA SER A 25 26.10 -21.64 -11.06
C SER A 25 27.60 -21.39 -11.28
N VAL A 26 27.98 -20.13 -11.48
CA VAL A 26 29.38 -19.68 -11.58
C VAL A 26 30.13 -20.07 -10.30
N VAL A 27 29.40 -20.16 -9.18
CA VAL A 27 29.88 -20.64 -7.88
C VAL A 27 30.46 -22.06 -7.97
N SER A 28 29.78 -22.99 -8.65
CA SER A 28 30.25 -24.38 -8.74
C SER A 28 31.55 -24.55 -9.54
N LEU A 29 31.83 -23.65 -10.49
CA LEU A 29 33.06 -23.65 -11.28
C LEU A 29 34.23 -23.03 -10.49
N LEU A 30 34.00 -21.94 -9.77
CA LEU A 30 35.00 -21.33 -8.91
C LEU A 30 35.39 -22.23 -7.73
N GLU A 31 34.44 -22.94 -7.15
CA GLU A 31 34.69 -23.86 -6.03
C GLU A 31 35.52 -25.08 -6.46
N SER A 32 35.32 -25.57 -7.69
CA SER A 32 36.20 -26.61 -8.24
C SER A 32 37.62 -26.10 -8.54
N ALA A 33 37.76 -24.84 -8.94
CA ALA A 33 39.06 -24.23 -9.21
C ALA A 33 39.85 -23.96 -7.92
N SER A 34 39.19 -23.49 -6.85
CA SER A 34 39.84 -23.27 -5.55
C SER A 34 40.33 -24.57 -4.92
N ALA A 35 39.58 -25.66 -5.05
CA ALA A 35 40.01 -26.98 -4.59
C ALA A 35 41.32 -27.44 -5.26
N THR A 36 41.43 -27.26 -6.59
CA THR A 36 42.65 -27.61 -7.32
C THR A 36 43.86 -26.74 -6.94
N ALA A 37 43.64 -25.45 -6.67
CA ALA A 37 44.69 -24.54 -6.24
C ALA A 37 45.22 -24.89 -4.83
N ILE A 38 44.32 -25.28 -3.91
CA ILE A 38 44.68 -25.73 -2.57
C ILE A 38 45.50 -27.03 -2.63
N GLU A 39 45.10 -27.98 -3.47
CA GLU A 39 45.83 -29.24 -3.64
C GLU A 39 47.25 -29.01 -4.18
N ALA A 40 47.40 -28.16 -5.20
CA ALA A 40 48.70 -27.78 -5.75
C ALA A 40 49.58 -27.06 -4.72
N ALA A 41 49.02 -26.16 -3.90
CA ALA A 41 49.75 -25.48 -2.84
C ALA A 41 50.22 -26.44 -1.74
N LEU A 42 49.39 -27.43 -1.39
CA LEU A 42 49.73 -28.47 -0.43
C LEU A 42 50.80 -29.44 -0.96
N GLU A 43 50.73 -29.81 -2.24
CA GLU A 43 51.74 -30.64 -2.88
C GLU A 43 53.10 -29.93 -2.93
N ALA A 44 53.13 -28.67 -3.38
CA ALA A 44 54.36 -27.87 -3.39
C ALA A 44 54.95 -27.65 -2.00
N SER A 45 54.11 -27.51 -0.98
CA SER A 45 54.55 -27.43 0.42
C SER A 45 55.19 -28.74 0.92
N LYS A 46 54.69 -29.89 0.45
CA LYS A 46 55.27 -31.21 0.76
C LYS A 46 56.60 -31.45 0.04
N THR A 47 56.73 -31.02 -1.22
CA THR A 47 57.92 -31.28 -2.03
C THR A 47 59.05 -30.29 -1.78
N HIS A 48 58.74 -29.00 -1.66
CA HIS A 48 59.74 -27.93 -1.52
C HIS A 48 59.88 -27.39 -0.10
N GLY A 49 58.97 -27.78 0.80
CA GLY A 49 58.89 -27.29 2.17
C GLY A 49 58.01 -26.05 2.30
N PRO A 50 57.43 -25.82 3.49
CA PRO A 50 56.40 -24.78 3.70
C PRO A 50 56.94 -23.36 3.57
N THR A 51 58.26 -23.16 3.65
CA THR A 51 58.91 -21.85 3.52
C THR A 51 59.50 -21.61 2.12
N SER A 52 59.37 -22.55 1.19
CA SER A 52 59.85 -22.40 -0.17
C SER A 52 59.11 -21.27 -0.91
N LYS A 53 59.82 -20.59 -1.82
CA LYS A 53 59.24 -19.53 -2.66
C LYS A 53 58.07 -20.05 -3.49
N GLU A 54 58.17 -21.27 -4.00
CA GLU A 54 57.14 -21.89 -4.84
C GLU A 54 55.87 -22.21 -4.04
N ALA A 55 56.02 -22.73 -2.82
CA ALA A 55 54.89 -22.95 -1.92
C ALA A 55 54.22 -21.63 -1.53
N ARG A 56 55.01 -20.57 -1.24
CA ARG A 56 54.47 -19.25 -0.89
C ARG A 56 53.66 -18.64 -2.03
N LEU A 57 54.16 -18.69 -3.26
CA LEU A 57 53.44 -18.16 -4.43
C LEU A 57 52.11 -18.89 -4.67
N LEU A 58 52.07 -20.21 -4.50
CA LEU A 58 50.83 -20.97 -4.64
C LEU A 58 49.81 -20.67 -3.54
N TRP A 59 50.28 -20.44 -2.30
CA TRP A 59 49.41 -19.96 -1.22
C TRP A 59 48.90 -18.54 -1.45
N GLU A 60 49.71 -17.64 -2.02
CA GLU A 60 49.25 -16.30 -2.44
C GLU A 60 48.12 -16.38 -3.48
N VAL A 61 48.20 -17.31 -4.44
CA VAL A 61 47.12 -17.54 -5.42
C VAL A 61 45.86 -18.07 -4.75
N VAL A 62 45.98 -19.02 -3.82
CA VAL A 62 44.83 -19.52 -3.05
C VAL A 62 44.18 -18.39 -2.24
N GLU A 63 44.99 -17.53 -1.64
CA GLU A 63 44.51 -16.37 -0.89
C GLU A 63 43.79 -15.36 -1.80
N GLU A 64 44.34 -15.06 -2.98
CA GLU A 64 43.70 -14.16 -3.96
C GLU A 64 42.39 -14.73 -4.50
N MET A 65 42.32 -16.04 -4.77
CA MET A 65 41.08 -16.72 -5.17
C MET A 65 40.03 -16.69 -4.08
N ASN A 66 40.42 -16.91 -2.81
CA ASN A 66 39.52 -16.87 -1.67
C ASN A 66 39.07 -15.43 -1.34
N ALA A 67 39.95 -14.44 -1.52
CA ALA A 67 39.62 -13.03 -1.35
C ALA A 67 38.63 -12.54 -2.43
N SER A 68 38.67 -13.15 -3.62
CA SER A 68 37.73 -12.87 -4.72
C SER A 68 36.37 -13.57 -4.53
N ASP A 69 36.25 -14.47 -3.55
CA ASP A 69 35.00 -15.16 -3.27
C ASP A 69 34.00 -14.27 -2.52
N ASN A 70 33.11 -13.66 -3.31
CA ASN A 70 31.99 -12.88 -2.80
C ASN A 70 30.79 -13.75 -2.35
N SER A 71 30.95 -15.08 -2.24
CA SER A 71 29.89 -15.98 -1.78
C SER A 71 29.33 -15.57 -0.41
N ALA A 72 30.17 -15.00 0.48
CA ALA A 72 29.73 -14.48 1.77
C ALA A 72 28.74 -13.31 1.65
N ALA A 73 28.87 -12.47 0.62
CA ALA A 73 27.93 -11.39 0.32
C ALA A 73 26.64 -11.88 -0.36
N TYR A 74 26.69 -13.07 -0.98
CA TYR A 74 25.55 -13.77 -1.59
C TYR A 74 24.98 -14.88 -0.71
N LYS A 75 25.25 -14.87 0.59
CA LYS A 75 24.44 -15.67 1.50
C LYS A 75 23.00 -15.19 1.33
N PRO A 76 22.05 -16.07 0.92
CA PRO A 76 20.65 -15.67 0.87
C PRO A 76 20.33 -15.09 2.25
N ALA A 77 19.76 -13.88 2.27
CA ALA A 77 19.34 -13.24 3.51
C ALA A 77 18.64 -14.33 4.32
N VAL A 78 19.17 -14.64 5.51
CA VAL A 78 18.61 -15.68 6.37
C VAL A 78 17.15 -15.32 6.48
N VAL A 79 16.30 -16.12 5.85
CA VAL A 79 14.86 -15.91 5.90
C VAL A 79 14.50 -16.32 7.30
N ASP A 80 14.62 -15.37 8.22
CA ASP A 80 14.31 -15.60 9.62
C ASP A 80 12.88 -16.14 9.69
N ALA A 81 12.65 -17.14 10.53
CA ALA A 81 11.32 -17.70 10.74
C ALA A 81 10.28 -16.60 11.07
N ASP A 82 10.75 -15.52 11.71
CA ASP A 82 9.98 -14.32 11.99
C ASP A 82 9.56 -13.55 10.73
N TYR A 83 10.39 -13.50 9.69
CA TYR A 83 10.05 -12.90 8.41
C TYR A 83 8.96 -13.71 7.71
N GLU A 84 9.09 -15.05 7.66
CA GLU A 84 8.05 -15.90 7.07
C GLU A 84 6.72 -15.79 7.82
N ALA A 85 6.75 -15.78 9.16
CA ALA A 85 5.57 -15.56 9.99
C ALA A 85 4.90 -14.21 9.70
N LYS A 86 5.69 -13.14 9.55
CA LYS A 86 5.19 -11.81 9.20
C LYS A 86 4.58 -11.77 7.81
N VAL A 87 5.23 -12.36 6.81
CA VAL A 87 4.70 -12.44 5.44
C VAL A 87 3.38 -13.22 5.41
N LYS A 88 3.29 -14.33 6.14
CA LYS A 88 2.07 -15.13 6.24
C LYS A 88 0.93 -14.37 6.94
N SER A 89 1.23 -13.66 8.02
CA SER A 89 0.28 -12.79 8.73
C SER A 89 -0.24 -11.68 7.82
N LEU A 90 0.66 -11.02 7.07
CA LEU A 90 0.27 -9.97 6.13
C LEU A 90 -0.64 -10.52 5.02
N ALA A 91 -0.31 -11.69 4.47
CA ALA A 91 -1.12 -12.34 3.45
C ALA A 91 -2.54 -12.66 3.96
N GLN A 92 -2.67 -13.14 5.21
CA GLN A 92 -3.97 -13.39 5.83
C GLN A 92 -4.78 -12.10 6.04
N MET A 93 -4.14 -11.01 6.44
CA MET A 93 -4.81 -9.73 6.61
C MET A 93 -5.34 -9.21 5.27
N LEU A 94 -4.55 -9.31 4.21
CA LEU A 94 -4.95 -8.89 2.86
C LEU A 94 -6.13 -9.72 2.33
N THR A 95 -6.18 -11.02 2.57
CA THR A 95 -7.33 -11.86 2.19
C THR A 95 -8.58 -11.47 2.96
N LYS A 96 -8.46 -11.22 4.27
CA LYS A 96 -9.59 -10.80 5.10
C LYS A 96 -10.14 -9.43 4.67
N THR A 97 -9.28 -8.44 4.46
CA THR A 97 -9.71 -7.11 4.00
C THR A 97 -10.36 -7.17 2.61
N LYS A 98 -9.88 -8.06 1.74
CA LYS A 98 -10.51 -8.27 0.42
C LYS A 98 -11.93 -8.83 0.54
N GLU A 99 -12.16 -9.78 1.44
CA GLU A 99 -13.49 -10.33 1.71
C GLU A 99 -14.43 -9.28 2.30
N GLU A 100 -13.95 -8.49 3.27
CA GLU A 100 -14.71 -7.39 3.86
C GLU A 100 -15.08 -6.32 2.81
N LEU A 101 -14.16 -5.95 1.91
CA LEU A 101 -14.45 -5.03 0.81
C LEU A 101 -15.48 -5.59 -0.18
N GLN A 102 -15.46 -6.89 -0.45
CA GLN A 102 -16.48 -7.53 -1.28
C GLN A 102 -17.84 -7.50 -0.60
N MET A 103 -17.90 -7.73 0.71
CA MET A 103 -19.13 -7.63 1.49
C MET A 103 -19.70 -6.21 1.47
N VAL A 104 -18.86 -5.20 1.70
CA VAL A 104 -19.28 -3.78 1.63
C VAL A 104 -19.77 -3.43 0.23
N ARG A 105 -19.11 -3.94 -0.82
CA ARG A 105 -19.54 -3.74 -2.20
C ARG A 105 -20.90 -4.37 -2.47
N GLN A 106 -21.12 -5.60 -1.98
CA GLN A 106 -22.42 -6.27 -2.12
C GLN A 106 -23.51 -5.48 -1.40
N LEU A 107 -23.24 -5.03 -0.17
CA LEU A 107 -24.16 -4.20 0.60
C LEU A 107 -24.49 -2.88 -0.10
N ALA A 108 -23.50 -2.25 -0.75
CA ALA A 108 -23.69 -1.03 -1.52
C ALA A 108 -24.55 -1.26 -2.79
N GLU A 109 -24.39 -2.40 -3.48
CA GLU A 109 -25.26 -2.75 -4.61
C GLU A 109 -26.69 -3.09 -4.16
N ASP A 110 -26.85 -3.77 -3.02
CA ASP A 110 -28.17 -4.04 -2.45
C ASP A 110 -28.87 -2.72 -2.05
N LEU A 111 -28.13 -1.76 -1.47
CA LEU A 111 -28.62 -0.42 -1.13
C LEU A 111 -29.00 0.42 -2.37
N LYS A 112 -28.30 0.28 -3.50
CA LYS A 112 -28.70 0.94 -4.75
C LYS A 112 -30.06 0.45 -5.27
N GLY A 113 -30.42 -0.81 -4.97
CA GLY A 113 -31.71 -1.39 -5.32
C GLY A 113 -32.86 -0.93 -4.43
N VAL A 114 -32.57 -0.57 -3.18
CA VAL A 114 -33.53 0.06 -2.29
C VAL A 114 -33.66 1.52 -2.69
N LYS A 115 -34.66 1.83 -3.54
CA LYS A 115 -35.16 3.21 -3.70
C LYS A 115 -35.69 3.68 -2.35
N LEU A 116 -34.81 4.17 -1.50
CA LEU A 116 -35.16 4.98 -0.35
C LEU A 116 -36.01 6.12 -0.90
N ALA A 117 -37.28 6.16 -0.52
CA ALA A 117 -38.11 7.33 -0.76
C ALA A 117 -37.30 8.53 -0.28
N ALA A 118 -37.18 9.55 -1.14
CA ALA A 118 -36.44 10.76 -0.82
C ALA A 118 -36.85 11.20 0.60
N PRO A 119 -35.88 11.45 1.50
CA PRO A 119 -36.23 11.90 2.83
C PRO A 119 -37.14 13.11 2.66
N LEU A 120 -38.39 12.98 3.13
CA LEU A 120 -39.28 14.11 3.28
C LEU A 120 -38.47 15.13 4.04
N SER A 121 -38.09 16.22 3.37
CA SER A 121 -37.37 17.32 3.97
C SER A 121 -38.21 17.82 5.14
N ARG A 122 -37.93 17.33 6.34
CA ARG A 122 -38.44 17.91 7.57
C ARG A 122 -37.80 19.29 7.65
N THR A 123 -38.66 20.28 7.43
CA THR A 123 -38.69 21.57 8.14
C THR A 123 -37.46 21.86 8.98
N ALA A 124 -36.59 22.71 8.42
CA ALA A 124 -35.73 23.67 9.09
C ALA A 124 -35.43 23.37 10.57
N VAL A 125 -34.48 22.48 10.82
CA VAL A 125 -33.45 22.73 11.83
C VAL A 125 -32.88 24.12 11.51
N PRO A 126 -32.66 25.03 12.49
CA PRO A 126 -32.21 26.39 12.20
C PRO A 126 -31.04 26.29 11.26
N ALA A 127 -31.22 26.92 10.10
CA ALA A 127 -30.30 26.89 9.00
C ALA A 127 -28.87 26.96 9.54
N TYR A 128 -27.97 26.13 9.00
CA TYR A 128 -26.57 26.52 8.95
C TYR A 128 -26.55 28.03 8.71
N PRO A 129 -25.89 28.83 9.58
CA PRO A 129 -25.96 30.29 9.46
C PRO A 129 -25.67 30.61 8.00
N ALA A 130 -26.48 31.47 7.37
CA ALA A 130 -26.37 31.74 5.93
C ALA A 130 -24.90 32.02 5.52
N ASP A 131 -24.16 32.56 6.47
CA ASP A 131 -22.72 32.79 6.52
C ASP A 131 -21.86 31.54 6.21
N MET A 132 -22.16 30.36 6.77
CA MET A 132 -21.41 29.12 6.49
C MET A 132 -21.63 28.65 5.05
N LYS A 133 -22.86 28.75 4.54
CA LYS A 133 -23.17 28.40 3.14
C LYS A 133 -22.50 29.38 2.17
N ALA A 134 -22.50 30.66 2.50
CA ALA A 134 -21.80 31.69 1.74
C ALA A 134 -20.28 31.43 1.73
N ALA A 135 -19.68 31.15 2.88
CA ALA A 135 -18.26 30.85 3.01
C ALA A 135 -17.84 29.60 2.24
N LEU A 136 -18.61 28.51 2.31
CA LEU A 136 -18.35 27.29 1.53
C LEU A 136 -18.44 27.54 0.02
N SER A 137 -19.37 28.38 -0.43
CA SER A 137 -19.47 28.74 -1.84
C SER A 137 -18.29 29.59 -2.31
N ALA A 138 -17.83 30.53 -1.48
CA ALA A 138 -16.67 31.38 -1.77
C ALA A 138 -15.37 30.56 -1.78
N ALA A 139 -15.19 29.64 -0.83
CA ALA A 139 -14.03 28.75 -0.78
C ALA A 139 -13.95 27.83 -2.01
N ARG A 140 -15.09 27.30 -2.46
CA ARG A 140 -15.16 26.50 -3.70
C ARG A 140 -14.87 27.33 -4.95
N ALA A 141 -15.44 28.53 -5.06
CA ALA A 141 -15.17 29.43 -6.17
C ALA A 141 -13.69 29.83 -6.24
N ALA A 142 -13.07 30.17 -5.09
CA ALA A 142 -11.65 30.49 -5.03
C ALA A 142 -10.76 29.27 -5.37
N THR A 143 -11.16 28.07 -4.96
CA THR A 143 -10.46 26.83 -5.31
C THR A 143 -10.53 26.54 -6.82
N GLU A 144 -11.67 26.85 -7.45
CA GLU A 144 -11.88 26.67 -8.89
C GLU A 144 -11.14 27.71 -9.73
N GLU A 145 -11.13 28.97 -9.30
CA GLU A 145 -10.54 30.09 -10.03
C GLU A 145 -9.01 30.16 -9.88
N PHE A 146 -8.49 30.00 -8.66
CA PHE A 146 -7.08 30.18 -8.35
C PHE A 146 -6.33 28.85 -8.15
N GLY A 147 -7.05 27.74 -8.06
CA GLY A 147 -6.50 26.41 -7.78
C GLY A 147 -6.33 26.12 -6.29
N ILE A 148 -6.33 24.84 -5.93
CA ILE A 148 -6.37 24.37 -4.54
C ILE A 148 -5.17 24.80 -3.67
N GLN A 149 -4.03 25.13 -4.30
CA GLN A 149 -2.81 25.55 -3.59
C GLN A 149 -2.63 27.07 -3.54
N SER A 150 -3.53 27.84 -4.14
CA SER A 150 -3.46 29.30 -4.10
C SER A 150 -3.66 29.82 -2.68
N THR A 151 -3.07 30.97 -2.42
CA THR A 151 -3.23 31.70 -1.15
C THR A 151 -4.68 32.11 -0.92
N GLU A 152 -5.38 32.45 -2.00
CA GLU A 152 -6.77 32.89 -2.04
C GLU A 152 -7.72 31.75 -1.67
N ALA A 153 -7.49 30.53 -2.18
CA ALA A 153 -8.25 29.36 -1.78
C ALA A 153 -8.03 29.01 -0.30
N LYS A 154 -6.77 29.09 0.18
CA LYS A 154 -6.44 28.80 1.58
C LYS A 154 -7.14 29.77 2.54
N LEU A 155 -7.06 31.07 2.28
CA LEU A 155 -7.73 32.09 3.09
C LEU A 155 -9.26 31.92 3.11
N ALA A 156 -9.85 31.51 1.98
CA ALA A 156 -11.28 31.26 1.91
C ALA A 156 -11.70 30.01 2.70
N TRP A 157 -10.87 28.96 2.75
CA TRP A 157 -11.09 27.79 3.60
C TRP A 157 -10.86 28.09 5.08
N GLU A 158 -9.87 28.92 5.44
CA GLU A 158 -9.69 29.41 6.81
C GLU A 158 -10.94 30.14 7.30
N THR A 159 -11.58 30.95 6.45
CA THR A 159 -12.84 31.64 6.78
C THR A 159 -13.99 30.66 7.07
N VAL A 160 -14.04 29.53 6.35
CA VAL A 160 -15.02 28.46 6.63
C VAL A 160 -14.76 27.83 8.00
N GLU A 161 -13.49 27.58 8.32
CA GLU A 161 -13.10 27.01 9.61
C GLU A 161 -13.41 27.94 10.77
N GLU A 162 -13.18 29.25 10.63
CA GLU A 162 -13.52 30.25 11.66
C GLU A 162 -15.04 30.35 11.90
N ILE A 163 -15.84 30.30 10.84
CA ILE A 163 -17.31 30.28 10.97
C ILE A 163 -17.79 28.97 11.61
N ALA A 164 -17.17 27.84 11.26
CA ALA A 164 -17.48 26.56 11.89
C ALA A 164 -17.13 26.58 13.38
N ALA A 165 -15.93 27.03 13.74
CA ALA A 165 -15.45 27.14 15.11
C ALA A 165 -16.36 28.02 15.98
N SER A 166 -16.73 29.22 15.49
CA SER A 166 -17.65 30.13 16.19
C SER A 166 -19.09 29.61 16.30
N SER A 167 -19.51 28.70 15.42
CA SER A 167 -20.82 28.04 15.56
C SER A 167 -20.85 27.02 16.71
N THR A 168 -19.72 26.36 16.97
CA THR A 168 -19.52 25.37 18.05
C THR A 168 -19.64 26.01 19.45
N ASP A 169 -19.34 27.30 19.59
CA ASP A 169 -19.47 27.99 20.88
C ASP A 169 -20.93 28.08 21.36
N ASN A 170 -21.91 27.99 20.46
CA ASN A 170 -23.33 27.91 20.82
C ASN A 170 -23.78 26.49 21.20
N GLU A 171 -22.95 25.48 20.95
CA GLU A 171 -23.26 24.07 21.20
C GLU A 171 -23.25 23.74 22.71
N ALA A 172 -22.61 24.57 23.53
CA ALA A 172 -22.65 24.49 25.00
C ALA A 172 -24.03 24.79 25.61
N THR A 173 -24.97 25.35 24.83
CA THR A 173 -26.37 25.57 25.25
C THR A 173 -27.37 24.61 24.61
N ARG A 174 -26.90 23.69 23.77
CA ARG A 174 -27.74 22.69 23.12
C ARG A 174 -28.03 21.55 24.11
N ALA A 175 -29.28 21.08 24.13
CA ALA A 175 -29.66 19.89 24.89
C ALA A 175 -28.74 18.71 24.50
N PRO A 176 -28.38 17.81 25.43
CA PRO A 176 -27.45 16.72 25.16
C PRO A 176 -27.93 15.88 23.96
N LEU A 177 -27.00 15.52 23.06
CA LEU A 177 -27.23 14.71 21.86
C LEU A 177 -27.96 13.39 22.12
N ASP A 178 -28.06 12.96 23.38
CA ASP A 178 -28.73 11.74 23.80
C ASP A 178 -30.23 11.76 23.46
N GLU A 179 -30.94 12.90 23.49
CA GLU A 179 -32.38 12.91 23.19
C GLU A 179 -32.73 13.10 21.70
N GLU A 180 -31.85 13.70 20.89
CA GLU A 180 -32.09 13.88 19.45
C GLU A 180 -31.54 12.70 18.61
N CYS A 181 -30.50 12.01 19.08
CA CYS A 181 -29.97 10.81 18.42
C CYS A 181 -30.78 9.55 18.75
N LEU A 182 -31.38 9.46 19.95
CA LEU A 182 -32.14 8.26 20.34
C LEU A 182 -33.43 8.09 19.53
N VAL A 183 -34.10 9.14 19.05
CA VAL A 183 -35.33 8.95 18.25
C VAL A 183 -35.00 8.38 16.86
N GLU A 184 -33.93 8.85 16.22
CA GLU A 184 -33.45 8.30 14.94
C GLU A 184 -32.79 6.92 15.11
N LEU A 185 -32.12 6.67 16.24
CA LEU A 185 -31.54 5.37 16.56
C LEU A 185 -32.62 4.35 16.97
N ILE A 186 -33.74 4.76 17.57
CA ILE A 186 -34.86 3.87 17.91
C ILE A 186 -35.67 3.51 16.66
N GLU A 187 -35.98 4.47 15.77
CA GLU A 187 -36.59 4.15 14.47
C GLU A 187 -35.63 3.35 13.56
N GLY A 188 -34.33 3.65 13.61
CA GLY A 188 -33.28 2.88 12.94
C GLY A 188 -33.16 1.46 13.49
N CYS A 189 -33.27 1.28 14.81
CA CYS A 189 -33.29 -0.04 15.46
C CYS A 189 -34.54 -0.84 15.10
N GLU A 190 -35.72 -0.22 15.01
CA GLU A 190 -36.95 -0.92 14.61
C GLU A 190 -36.90 -1.37 13.14
N ALA A 191 -36.28 -0.57 12.27
CA ALA A 191 -36.02 -0.96 10.88
C ALA A 191 -34.98 -2.10 10.79
N LEU A 192 -33.97 -2.10 11.65
CA LEU A 192 -32.93 -3.12 11.71
C LEU A 192 -33.46 -4.44 12.29
N GLU A 193 -34.37 -4.40 13.26
CA GLU A 193 -35.07 -5.59 13.76
C GLU A 193 -36.00 -6.21 12.71
N LYS A 194 -36.74 -5.39 11.94
CA LYS A 194 -37.55 -5.89 10.81
C LYS A 194 -36.67 -6.52 9.72
N PHE A 195 -35.50 -5.94 9.46
CA PHE A 195 -34.52 -6.49 8.51
C PHE A 195 -33.92 -7.82 9.00
N LYS A 196 -33.59 -7.92 10.29
CA LYS A 196 -33.12 -9.16 10.92
C LYS A 196 -34.19 -10.25 10.89
N ALA A 197 -35.43 -9.92 11.21
CA ALA A 197 -36.56 -10.85 11.12
C ALA A 197 -36.78 -11.38 9.68
N ALA A 198 -36.58 -10.53 8.66
CA ALA A 198 -36.67 -10.91 7.25
C ALA A 198 -35.50 -11.80 6.78
N LEU A 199 -34.33 -11.67 7.39
CA LEU A 199 -33.19 -12.56 7.13
C LEU A 199 -33.34 -13.91 7.82
N ASP A 200 -33.86 -13.95 9.06
CA ASP A 200 -34.04 -15.20 9.82
C ASP A 200 -35.21 -16.07 9.31
N THR A 201 -36.11 -15.51 8.48
CA THR A 201 -37.21 -16.27 7.84
C THR A 201 -36.82 -16.90 6.50
N ARG A 202 -35.56 -16.81 6.08
CA ARG A 202 -35.04 -17.39 4.83
C ARG A 202 -34.06 -18.52 5.10
#